data_AF-A0A9D5SRR4-F1
#
_entry.id   AF-A0A9D5SRR4-F1
#
_cell.length_a   1.000
_cell.length_b   1.000
_cell.length_c   1.000
_cell.angle_alpha   90.00
_cell.angle_beta   90.00
_cell.angle_gamma   90.00
#
_symmetry.space_group_name_H-M   'P 1'
#
loop_
_entity.id
_entity.type
_entity.pdbx_description
1 polymer ?
#
loop_
_entity_poly.entity_id
_entity_poly.type
_entity_poly.pdbx_seq_one_letter_code
_entity_poly.pdbx_strand_id
1 'polypeptide(L)'
;MKLSFEQIKNVTVGALWIEQKENGIAFHKCTAAQEAAWRNLSEGLGTRSETTTGIRLDFHTDSETLVVDAADGDKFEVYINGLSRYRVHAAELRAKGEKMIFSLGKGEKRVTLIFPNHGKGVLTSVELDDGATLTPHTFACRMLFIGDSITQGWNSRYDSLSYAWRLTNYFDANSVIQGIGGAFYHESTLDKIDFDPDTVVIAYGTNDFGRFATLDELRGHAALFLDGIKAQFGDKRVFVITPIYRADWETPKKMGSFAEACAVIAEEGQRCGFTVVDGQELVPHNDDFMADAVHPNDLGFGVYAENMIKKMI
;
A
#
# COMPACT_ATOMS: atom_id res chain seq x y z
N MET A 1 -29.37 7.68 3.64
CA MET A 1 -28.72 8.30 4.81
C MET A 1 -27.28 8.72 4.50
N LYS A 2 -26.89 9.96 4.83
CA LYS A 2 -25.49 10.42 4.74
C LYS A 2 -24.72 9.99 5.98
N LEU A 3 -23.57 9.35 5.82
CA LEU A 3 -22.72 8.92 6.93
C LEU A 3 -22.05 10.13 7.59
N SER A 4 -21.96 10.10 8.92
CA SER A 4 -21.20 11.07 9.71
C SER A 4 -19.68 10.84 9.58
N PHE A 5 -18.89 11.83 9.99
CA PHE A 5 -17.43 11.70 10.03
C PHE A 5 -16.98 10.52 10.90
N GLU A 6 -17.57 10.34 12.09
CA GLU A 6 -17.25 9.20 12.97
C GLU A 6 -17.65 7.86 12.36
N GLN A 7 -18.77 7.79 11.62
CA GLN A 7 -19.16 6.58 10.91
C GLN A 7 -18.16 6.22 9.81
N ILE A 8 -17.72 7.21 9.02
CA ILE A 8 -16.70 7.02 7.97
C ILE A 8 -15.38 6.56 8.60
N LYS A 9 -14.94 7.23 9.67
CA LYS A 9 -13.74 6.86 10.43
C LYS A 9 -13.80 5.42 10.95
N ASN A 10 -14.94 5.01 11.51
CA ASN A 10 -15.12 3.66 12.07
C ASN A 10 -15.04 2.54 11.02
N VAL A 11 -15.37 2.81 9.76
CA VAL A 11 -15.26 1.84 8.66
C VAL A 11 -14.02 2.03 7.81
N THR A 12 -13.16 3.00 8.13
CA THR A 12 -11.93 3.27 7.38
C THR A 12 -10.85 2.27 7.78
N VAL A 13 -10.12 1.78 6.78
CA VAL A 13 -9.02 0.85 6.93
C VAL A 13 -7.81 1.37 6.15
N GLY A 14 -6.61 1.20 6.72
CA GLY A 14 -5.33 1.58 6.09
C GLY A 14 -4.90 3.03 6.25
N ALA A 15 -5.71 3.88 6.88
CA ALA A 15 -5.30 5.22 7.29
C ALA A 15 -4.72 5.20 8.72
N LEU A 16 -3.58 5.83 8.93
CA LEU A 16 -3.01 6.10 10.26
C LEU A 16 -3.72 7.25 10.96
N TRP A 17 -4.21 8.22 10.19
CA TRP A 17 -5.03 9.32 10.69
C TRP A 17 -5.96 9.85 9.59
N ILE A 18 -7.02 10.52 10.02
CA ILE A 18 -8.07 11.07 9.17
C ILE A 18 -8.35 12.50 9.64
N GLU A 19 -8.44 13.42 8.69
CA GLU A 19 -8.61 14.85 8.95
C GLU A 19 -9.84 15.38 8.22
N GLN A 20 -10.64 16.20 8.91
CA GLN A 20 -11.71 16.97 8.28
C GLN A 20 -11.17 18.32 7.83
N LYS A 21 -11.25 18.57 6.52
CA LYS A 21 -10.84 19.80 5.84
C LYS A 21 -12.06 20.55 5.32
N GLU A 22 -11.85 21.80 4.91
CA GLU A 22 -12.90 22.62 4.27
C GLU A 22 -13.50 21.94 3.03
N ASN A 23 -12.67 21.21 2.27
CA ASN A 23 -13.06 20.54 1.03
C ASN A 23 -13.45 19.06 1.18
N GLY A 24 -13.53 18.52 2.40
CA GLY A 24 -13.92 17.13 2.65
C GLY A 24 -13.05 16.42 3.69
N ILE A 25 -13.03 15.10 3.64
CA ILE A 25 -12.30 14.23 4.57
C ILE A 25 -11.06 13.70 3.87
N ALA A 26 -9.88 13.97 4.43
CA ALA A 26 -8.60 13.47 3.94
C ALA A 26 -8.10 12.30 4.79
N PHE A 27 -7.38 11.38 4.14
CA PHE A 27 -6.93 10.12 4.73
C PHE A 27 -5.44 9.94 4.48
N HIS A 28 -4.72 9.50 5.51
CA HIS A 28 -3.26 9.51 5.48
C HIS A 28 -2.68 8.14 5.85
N LYS A 29 -1.90 7.54 4.95
CA LYS A 29 -1.22 6.25 5.17
C LYS A 29 0.13 6.38 5.89
N CYS A 30 0.67 7.60 5.94
CA CYS A 30 1.92 7.97 6.62
C CYS A 30 1.60 8.92 7.78
N THR A 31 2.45 8.95 8.82
CA THR A 31 2.36 10.03 9.81
C THR A 31 2.81 11.36 9.20
N ALA A 32 2.42 12.48 9.80
CA ALA A 32 2.89 13.80 9.35
C ALA A 32 4.42 13.93 9.38
N ALA A 33 5.10 13.26 10.34
CA ALA A 33 6.55 13.25 10.41
C ALA A 33 7.17 12.43 9.28
N GLN A 34 6.60 11.27 8.94
CA GLN A 34 7.02 10.50 7.77
C GLN A 34 6.83 11.28 6.47
N GLU A 35 5.68 11.94 6.28
CA GLU A 35 5.43 12.78 5.11
C GLU A 35 6.45 13.93 4.98
N ALA A 36 6.76 14.59 6.10
CA ALA A 36 7.78 15.64 6.14
C ALA A 36 9.18 15.10 5.85
N ALA A 37 9.55 13.95 6.42
CA ALA A 37 10.83 13.30 6.17
C ALA A 37 11.01 12.94 4.68
N TRP A 38 10.00 12.35 4.06
CA TRP A 38 10.02 12.07 2.62
C TRP A 38 10.13 13.33 1.78
N ARG A 39 9.39 14.38 2.13
CA ARG A 39 9.46 15.69 1.44
C ARG A 39 10.85 16.33 1.54
N ASN A 40 11.52 16.19 2.69
CA ASN A 40 12.87 16.69 2.90
C ASN A 40 13.90 15.95 2.03
N LEU A 41 13.68 14.66 1.76
CA LEU A 41 14.53 13.88 0.84
C LEU A 41 14.25 14.24 -0.62
N SER A 42 12.98 14.45 -0.98
CA SER A 42 12.55 14.90 -2.29
C SER A 42 11.10 15.35 -2.27
N GLU A 43 10.79 16.48 -2.91
CA GLU A 43 9.41 16.97 -3.06
C GLU A 43 8.49 15.89 -3.66
N GLY A 44 8.97 15.15 -4.67
CA GLY A 44 8.20 14.08 -5.31
C GLY A 44 7.93 12.87 -4.39
N LEU A 45 8.86 12.55 -3.48
CA LEU A 45 8.64 11.51 -2.45
C LEU A 45 7.62 11.99 -1.43
N GLY A 46 7.70 13.26 -1.02
CA GLY A 46 6.70 13.92 -0.18
C GLY A 46 5.30 13.79 -0.78
N THR A 47 5.10 14.21 -2.03
CA THR A 47 3.79 14.10 -2.72
C THR A 47 3.27 12.66 -2.76
N ARG A 48 4.15 11.67 -3.01
CA ARG A 48 3.75 10.26 -3.08
C ARG A 48 3.45 9.65 -1.71
N SER A 49 4.06 10.15 -0.64
CA SER A 49 3.77 9.74 0.74
C SER A 49 2.35 10.11 1.18
N GLU A 50 1.80 11.18 0.61
CA GLU A 50 0.44 11.70 0.87
C GLU A 50 -0.66 11.02 0.04
N THR A 51 -0.32 10.05 -0.83
CA THR A 51 -1.32 9.31 -1.62
C THR A 51 -2.14 8.36 -0.75
N THR A 52 -3.34 7.98 -1.20
CA THR A 52 -4.27 7.12 -0.46
C THR A 52 -4.11 5.63 -0.75
N THR A 53 -2.89 5.20 -1.09
CA THR A 53 -2.57 3.79 -1.35
C THR A 53 -3.01 2.88 -0.22
N GLY A 54 -3.78 1.84 -0.55
CA GLY A 54 -4.25 0.85 0.42
C GLY A 54 -5.39 1.31 1.34
N ILE A 55 -5.79 2.59 1.26
CA ILE A 55 -6.89 3.12 2.06
C ILE A 55 -8.22 2.67 1.46
N ARG A 56 -9.15 2.31 2.33
CA ARG A 56 -10.49 1.87 1.94
C ARG A 56 -11.52 2.13 3.02
N LEU A 57 -12.79 2.13 2.64
CA LEU A 57 -13.90 1.87 3.56
C LEU A 57 -14.28 0.39 3.43
N ASP A 58 -14.43 -0.32 4.54
CA ASP A 58 -14.74 -1.77 4.55
C ASP A 58 -15.78 -2.09 5.63
N PHE A 59 -17.00 -2.41 5.20
CA PHE A 59 -18.14 -2.55 6.09
C PHE A 59 -19.19 -3.51 5.54
N HIS A 60 -20.08 -3.95 6.42
CA HIS A 60 -21.29 -4.70 6.10
C HIS A 60 -22.50 -3.76 6.15
N THR A 61 -23.42 -3.96 5.20
CA THR A 61 -24.66 -3.20 5.07
C THR A 61 -25.73 -4.02 4.35
N ASP A 62 -27.00 -3.75 4.61
CA ASP A 62 -28.13 -4.20 3.79
C ASP A 62 -28.51 -3.23 2.66
N SER A 63 -27.90 -2.03 2.60
CA SER A 63 -28.16 -1.00 1.60
C SER A 63 -28.10 -1.55 0.16
N GLU A 64 -29.08 -1.22 -0.67
CA GLU A 64 -29.11 -1.55 -2.09
C GLU A 64 -28.31 -0.54 -2.94
N THR A 65 -28.03 0.64 -2.39
CA THR A 65 -27.26 1.71 -3.06
C THR A 65 -26.08 2.18 -2.22
N LEU A 66 -24.98 2.54 -2.88
CA LEU A 66 -23.91 3.36 -2.31
C LEU A 66 -23.73 4.59 -3.19
N VAL A 67 -23.76 5.77 -2.59
CA VAL A 67 -23.42 7.03 -3.26
C VAL A 67 -22.18 7.62 -2.60
N VAL A 68 -21.19 7.96 -3.42
CA VAL A 68 -19.93 8.57 -2.96
C VAL A 68 -19.69 9.84 -3.74
N ASP A 69 -19.29 10.87 -3.03
CA ASP A 69 -18.80 12.12 -3.61
C ASP A 69 -17.39 12.40 -3.10
N ALA A 70 -16.54 12.93 -3.98
CA ALA A 70 -15.13 13.13 -3.71
C ALA A 70 -14.62 14.43 -4.35
N ALA A 71 -13.94 15.25 -3.56
CA ALA A 71 -13.30 16.48 -4.02
C ALA A 71 -11.97 16.22 -4.73
N ASP A 72 -11.32 15.09 -4.44
CA ASP A 72 -10.07 14.66 -5.04
C ASP A 72 -9.98 13.12 -5.10
N GLY A 73 -9.09 12.63 -5.95
CA GLY A 73 -8.98 11.23 -6.32
C GLY A 73 -9.64 10.96 -7.66
N ASP A 74 -9.08 9.98 -8.38
CA ASP A 74 -9.60 9.59 -9.70
C ASP A 74 -10.14 8.16 -9.68
N LYS A 75 -9.26 7.16 -9.58
CA LYS A 75 -9.66 5.75 -9.66
C LYS A 75 -10.20 5.25 -8.32
N PHE A 76 -11.52 5.08 -8.23
CA PHE A 76 -12.15 4.36 -7.12
C PHE A 76 -12.65 2.99 -7.61
N GLU A 77 -12.54 1.98 -6.76
CA GLU A 77 -13.06 0.65 -7.02
C GLU A 77 -14.04 0.23 -5.92
N VAL A 78 -15.04 -0.56 -6.29
CA VAL A 78 -16.00 -1.13 -5.32
C VAL A 78 -16.04 -2.63 -5.47
N TYR A 79 -15.80 -3.31 -4.35
CA TYR A 79 -15.94 -4.73 -4.21
C TYR A 79 -17.22 -5.03 -3.41
N ILE A 80 -17.94 -6.08 -3.81
CA ILE A 80 -19.09 -6.60 -3.09
C ILE A 80 -18.84 -8.08 -2.80
N ASN A 81 -18.85 -8.45 -1.52
CA ASN A 81 -18.50 -9.79 -1.04
C ASN A 81 -17.16 -10.28 -1.61
N GLY A 82 -16.15 -9.40 -1.59
CA GLY A 82 -14.80 -9.71 -2.06
C GLY A 82 -14.62 -9.77 -3.58
N LEU A 83 -15.68 -9.54 -4.37
CA LEU A 83 -15.62 -9.53 -5.83
C LEU A 83 -15.66 -8.10 -6.36
N SER A 84 -14.70 -7.73 -7.22
CA SER A 84 -14.69 -6.45 -7.93
C SER A 84 -15.96 -6.30 -8.79
N ARG A 85 -16.71 -5.21 -8.58
CA ARG A 85 -17.95 -4.91 -9.32
C ARG A 85 -17.87 -3.62 -10.11
N TYR A 86 -17.20 -2.62 -9.56
CA TYR A 86 -17.12 -1.30 -10.17
C TYR A 86 -15.70 -0.77 -10.15
N ARG A 87 -15.38 -0.02 -11.19
CA ARG A 87 -14.24 0.88 -11.25
C ARG A 87 -14.69 2.15 -11.94
N VAL A 88 -14.41 3.30 -11.34
CA VAL A 88 -14.85 4.61 -11.83
C VAL A 88 -13.70 5.60 -11.80
N HIS A 89 -13.76 6.56 -12.73
CA HIS A 89 -12.87 7.72 -12.78
C HIS A 89 -13.64 8.93 -12.24
N ALA A 90 -13.48 9.19 -10.95
CA ALA A 90 -14.20 10.25 -10.23
C ALA A 90 -13.91 11.64 -10.78
N ALA A 91 -12.75 11.88 -11.41
CA ALA A 91 -12.47 13.16 -12.05
C ALA A 91 -13.42 13.46 -13.22
N GLU A 92 -13.79 12.44 -14.01
CA GLU A 92 -14.72 12.60 -15.13
C GLU A 92 -16.15 12.90 -14.67
N LEU A 93 -16.59 12.26 -13.59
CA LEU A 93 -17.91 12.49 -12.99
C LEU A 93 -17.98 13.87 -12.33
N ARG A 94 -16.95 14.23 -11.55
CA ARG A 94 -16.83 15.54 -10.91
C ARG A 94 -16.82 16.69 -11.92
N ALA A 95 -16.17 16.51 -13.08
CA ALA A 95 -16.19 17.50 -14.16
C ALA A 95 -17.60 17.78 -14.71
N LYS A 96 -18.54 16.86 -14.51
CA LYS A 96 -19.96 16.98 -14.89
C LYS A 96 -20.86 17.38 -13.72
N GLY A 97 -20.31 17.54 -12.51
CA GLY A 97 -21.08 17.74 -11.28
C GLY A 97 -21.84 16.50 -10.82
N GLU A 98 -21.40 15.31 -11.23
CA GLU A 98 -22.03 14.02 -10.93
C GLU A 98 -21.32 13.32 -9.77
N LYS A 99 -22.10 12.56 -8.97
CA LYS A 99 -21.59 11.68 -7.90
C LYS A 99 -21.36 10.27 -8.43
N MET A 100 -20.54 9.49 -7.74
CA MET A 100 -20.41 8.05 -7.97
C MET A 100 -21.62 7.34 -7.35
N ILE A 101 -22.38 6.60 -8.14
CA ILE A 101 -23.56 5.84 -7.68
C ILE A 101 -23.37 4.37 -8.04
N PHE A 102 -23.46 3.50 -7.06
CA PHE A 102 -23.24 2.06 -7.20
C PHE A 102 -24.48 1.29 -6.77
N SER A 103 -24.89 0.30 -7.58
CA SER A 103 -25.93 -0.65 -7.20
C SER A 103 -25.28 -1.81 -6.45
N LEU A 104 -25.66 -1.99 -5.19
CA LEU A 104 -25.09 -3.03 -4.35
C LEU A 104 -25.90 -4.34 -4.37
N GLY A 105 -27.14 -4.29 -4.86
CA GLY A 105 -28.09 -5.40 -4.81
C GLY A 105 -28.72 -5.59 -3.42
N LYS A 106 -29.59 -6.59 -3.27
CA LYS A 106 -30.38 -6.81 -2.04
C LYS A 106 -29.63 -7.61 -0.97
N GLY A 107 -30.07 -7.45 0.28
CA GLY A 107 -29.64 -8.26 1.42
C GLY A 107 -28.32 -7.82 2.04
N GLU A 108 -27.92 -8.47 3.13
CA GLU A 108 -26.65 -8.18 3.81
C GLU A 108 -25.45 -8.56 2.93
N LYS A 109 -24.43 -7.68 2.92
CA LYS A 109 -23.23 -7.84 2.10
C LYS A 109 -22.06 -7.05 2.67
N ARG A 110 -20.83 -7.51 2.41
CA ARG A 110 -19.60 -6.74 2.62
C ARG A 110 -19.35 -5.83 1.42
N VAL A 111 -19.14 -4.55 1.68
CA VAL A 111 -18.79 -3.53 0.69
C VAL A 111 -17.41 -2.99 1.02
N THR A 112 -16.54 -2.96 0.00
CA THR A 112 -15.21 -2.35 0.12
C THR A 112 -15.06 -1.27 -0.94
N LEU A 113 -14.99 0.00 -0.51
CA LEU A 113 -14.69 1.14 -1.36
C LEU A 113 -13.19 1.42 -1.30
N ILE A 114 -12.49 1.20 -2.40
CA ILE A 114 -11.03 1.29 -2.52
C ILE A 114 -10.65 2.65 -3.11
N PHE A 115 -9.68 3.30 -2.47
CA PHE A 115 -9.22 4.64 -2.84
C PHE A 115 -8.11 4.57 -3.89
N PRO A 116 -7.86 5.67 -4.62
CA PRO A 116 -6.77 5.74 -5.58
C PRO A 116 -5.40 5.49 -4.96
N ASN A 117 -4.56 4.67 -5.60
CA ASN A 117 -3.19 4.40 -5.16
C ASN A 117 -2.18 5.49 -5.58
N HIS A 118 -2.49 6.29 -6.60
CA HIS A 118 -1.56 7.27 -7.21
C HIS A 118 -1.95 8.73 -7.00
N GLY A 119 -3.00 8.98 -6.23
CA GLY A 119 -3.48 10.32 -5.89
C GLY A 119 -3.89 10.40 -4.44
N LYS A 120 -4.27 11.60 -4.01
CA LYS A 120 -5.03 11.78 -2.78
C LYS A 120 -6.47 11.35 -3.02
N GLY A 121 -7.16 10.90 -2.00
CA GLY A 121 -8.61 10.68 -2.00
C GLY A 121 -9.21 11.56 -0.93
N VAL A 122 -10.09 12.49 -1.33
CA VAL A 122 -10.77 13.40 -0.40
C VAL A 122 -12.27 13.20 -0.57
N LEU A 123 -12.93 12.61 0.42
CA LEU A 123 -14.36 12.32 0.37
C LEU A 123 -15.19 13.51 0.88
N THR A 124 -16.24 13.90 0.16
CA THR A 124 -17.19 14.95 0.58
C THR A 124 -18.49 14.35 1.12
N SER A 125 -18.91 13.20 0.61
CA SER A 125 -19.98 12.40 1.20
C SER A 125 -19.87 10.91 0.89
N VAL A 126 -20.39 10.12 1.81
CA VAL A 126 -20.72 8.70 1.62
C VAL A 126 -22.15 8.53 2.09
N GLU A 127 -22.99 7.93 1.27
CA GLU A 127 -24.43 7.80 1.52
C GLU A 127 -24.87 6.37 1.21
N LEU A 128 -25.69 5.81 2.10
CA LEU A 128 -26.38 4.53 1.96
C LEU A 128 -27.90 4.79 1.85
N ASP A 129 -28.71 3.77 1.69
CA ASP A 129 -30.17 3.88 1.75
C ASP A 129 -30.63 4.31 3.16
N ASP A 130 -31.79 4.95 3.26
CA ASP A 130 -32.32 5.40 4.55
C ASP A 130 -32.66 4.20 5.45
N GLY A 131 -32.08 4.19 6.66
CA GLY A 131 -32.27 3.11 7.63
C GLY A 131 -31.37 1.88 7.43
N ALA A 132 -30.48 1.90 6.43
CA ALA A 132 -29.56 0.80 6.18
C ALA A 132 -28.58 0.57 7.35
N THR A 133 -28.16 -0.68 7.52
CA THR A 133 -27.16 -1.07 8.52
C THR A 133 -25.76 -0.59 8.11
N LEU A 134 -24.90 -0.34 9.11
CA LEU A 134 -23.49 -0.03 8.89
C LEU A 134 -22.67 -0.68 10.00
N THR A 135 -21.95 -1.76 9.68
CA THR A 135 -21.10 -2.46 10.63
C THR A 135 -19.68 -2.57 10.07
N PRO A 136 -18.63 -2.06 10.74
CA PRO A 136 -17.26 -2.23 10.28
C PRO A 136 -16.89 -3.70 10.09
N HIS A 137 -16.06 -3.99 9.09
CA HIS A 137 -15.55 -5.34 8.91
C HIS A 137 -14.57 -5.73 10.03
N THR A 138 -14.67 -6.95 10.55
CA THR A 138 -13.74 -7.50 11.55
C THR A 138 -12.70 -8.37 10.85
N PHE A 139 -11.45 -7.93 10.86
CA PHE A 139 -10.34 -8.57 10.18
C PHE A 139 -9.68 -9.68 11.01
N ALA A 140 -9.08 -10.66 10.34
CA ALA A 140 -8.41 -11.79 10.99
C ALA A 140 -7.03 -11.42 11.56
N CYS A 141 -6.34 -10.45 10.96
CA CYS A 141 -5.03 -9.97 11.42
C CYS A 141 -4.76 -8.52 11.00
N ARG A 142 -3.62 -7.98 11.43
CA ARG A 142 -3.14 -6.64 11.10
C ARG A 142 -1.80 -6.72 10.37
N MET A 143 -1.70 -6.03 9.23
CA MET A 143 -0.49 -6.04 8.40
C MET A 143 0.01 -4.63 8.10
N LEU A 144 1.33 -4.44 8.18
CA LEU A 144 2.00 -3.22 7.73
C LEU A 144 2.89 -3.55 6.55
N PHE A 145 2.69 -2.87 5.43
CA PHE A 145 3.57 -2.94 4.27
C PHE A 145 4.38 -1.65 4.18
N ILE A 146 5.68 -1.78 4.02
CA ILE A 146 6.61 -0.68 3.83
C ILE A 146 7.39 -0.98 2.55
N GLY A 147 7.35 -0.07 1.58
CA GLY A 147 8.09 -0.31 0.35
C GLY A 147 7.92 0.78 -0.69
N ASP A 148 8.37 0.48 -1.90
CA ASP A 148 8.51 1.48 -2.96
C ASP A 148 7.31 1.51 -3.94
N SER A 149 7.56 1.86 -5.21
CA SER A 149 6.56 1.87 -6.29
C SER A 149 5.93 0.50 -6.52
N ILE A 150 6.66 -0.59 -6.29
CA ILE A 150 6.15 -1.95 -6.45
C ILE A 150 5.13 -2.25 -5.34
N THR A 151 5.43 -1.86 -4.11
CA THR A 151 4.50 -1.95 -2.96
C THR A 151 3.30 -1.03 -3.15
N GLN A 152 3.51 0.14 -3.77
CA GLN A 152 2.44 1.07 -4.11
C GLN A 152 1.47 0.52 -5.18
N GLY A 153 1.94 -0.41 -6.02
CA GLY A 153 1.17 -0.95 -7.15
C GLY A 153 1.28 -0.14 -8.45
N TRP A 154 2.44 0.49 -8.72
CA TRP A 154 2.64 1.51 -9.77
C TRP A 154 2.10 1.19 -11.17
N ASN A 155 2.29 -0.03 -11.66
CA ASN A 155 1.78 -0.46 -12.96
C ASN A 155 0.66 -1.51 -12.86
N SER A 156 -0.01 -1.57 -11.71
CA SER A 156 -1.22 -2.36 -11.55
C SER A 156 -2.35 -1.70 -12.33
N ARG A 157 -3.06 -2.43 -13.19
CA ARG A 157 -4.21 -1.90 -13.93
C ARG A 157 -5.39 -1.61 -13.01
N TYR A 158 -5.46 -2.35 -11.92
CA TYR A 158 -6.41 -2.20 -10.83
C TYR A 158 -5.63 -1.96 -9.55
N ASP A 159 -5.98 -0.92 -8.81
CA ASP A 159 -5.27 -0.53 -7.59
C ASP A 159 -5.30 -1.66 -6.56
N SER A 160 -6.39 -2.44 -6.57
CA SER A 160 -6.66 -3.61 -5.74
C SER A 160 -5.92 -4.91 -6.13
N LEU A 161 -5.13 -4.92 -7.21
CA LEU A 161 -4.43 -6.12 -7.70
C LEU A 161 -2.90 -6.11 -7.48
N SER A 162 -2.36 -5.11 -6.78
CA SER A 162 -0.96 -5.14 -6.35
C SER A 162 -0.69 -6.33 -5.41
N TYR A 163 0.57 -6.73 -5.26
CA TYR A 163 0.90 -7.87 -4.39
C TYR A 163 0.51 -7.59 -2.92
N ALA A 164 0.68 -6.35 -2.45
CA ALA A 164 0.31 -5.95 -1.09
C ALA A 164 -1.21 -6.08 -0.88
N TRP A 165 -2.02 -5.64 -1.84
CA TRP A 165 -3.48 -5.83 -1.80
C TRP A 165 -3.90 -7.30 -1.83
N ARG A 166 -3.25 -8.11 -2.66
CA ARG A 166 -3.53 -9.54 -2.74
C ARG A 166 -3.19 -10.26 -1.43
N LEU A 167 -2.10 -9.88 -0.76
CA LEU A 167 -1.77 -10.37 0.58
C LEU A 167 -2.79 -9.92 1.62
N THR A 168 -3.18 -8.63 1.60
CA THR A 168 -4.24 -8.09 2.46
C THR A 168 -5.54 -8.88 2.31
N ASN A 169 -5.95 -9.20 1.08
CA ASN A 169 -7.18 -9.95 0.83
C ASN A 169 -7.04 -11.42 1.23
N TYR A 170 -5.90 -12.05 0.97
CA TYR A 170 -5.67 -13.46 1.30
C TYR A 170 -5.72 -13.71 2.82
N PHE A 171 -5.08 -12.84 3.61
CA PHE A 171 -5.04 -12.96 5.06
C PHE A 171 -6.22 -12.28 5.78
N ASP A 172 -7.18 -11.71 5.03
CA ASP A 172 -8.29 -10.90 5.54
C ASP A 172 -7.79 -9.86 6.57
N ALA A 173 -6.82 -9.04 6.14
CA ALA A 173 -6.05 -8.19 7.03
C ALA A 173 -6.55 -6.74 7.08
N ASN A 174 -6.57 -6.16 8.29
CA ASN A 174 -6.54 -4.70 8.45
C ASN A 174 -5.12 -4.24 8.09
N SER A 175 -4.96 -3.61 6.93
CA SER A 175 -3.63 -3.35 6.36
C SER A 175 -3.34 -1.86 6.22
N VAL A 176 -2.15 -1.42 6.62
CA VAL A 176 -1.58 -0.12 6.22
C VAL A 176 -0.52 -0.37 5.14
N ILE A 177 -0.66 0.29 3.98
CA ILE A 177 0.26 0.11 2.84
C ILE A 177 1.07 1.38 2.62
N GLN A 178 2.24 1.49 3.26
CA GLN A 178 3.21 2.57 3.07
C GLN A 178 4.09 2.34 1.82
N GLY A 179 3.44 2.11 0.68
CA GLY A 179 4.10 2.04 -0.63
C GLY A 179 4.31 3.43 -1.21
N ILE A 180 5.56 3.84 -1.43
CA ILE A 180 5.91 5.18 -1.91
C ILE A 180 6.84 5.08 -3.12
N GLY A 181 6.37 5.51 -4.29
CA GLY A 181 7.12 5.40 -5.54
C GLY A 181 8.49 6.07 -5.46
N GLY A 182 9.56 5.31 -5.67
CA GLY A 182 10.94 5.76 -5.61
C GLY A 182 11.59 5.75 -4.22
N ALA A 183 10.84 5.37 -3.17
CA ALA A 183 11.35 5.21 -1.81
C ALA A 183 12.41 4.10 -1.72
N PHE A 184 13.21 4.19 -0.68
CA PHE A 184 14.45 3.46 -0.47
C PHE A 184 14.77 3.43 1.03
N TYR A 185 15.78 2.65 1.46
CA TYR A 185 16.18 2.63 2.86
C TYR A 185 16.74 3.99 3.28
N HIS A 186 16.09 4.63 4.26
CA HIS A 186 16.58 5.84 4.88
C HIS A 186 15.94 6.02 6.27
N GLU A 187 16.76 6.00 7.32
CA GLU A 187 16.34 5.99 8.72
C GLU A 187 15.56 7.23 9.14
N SER A 188 15.77 8.38 8.49
CA SER A 188 15.02 9.62 8.79
C SER A 188 13.51 9.50 8.51
N THR A 189 13.10 8.48 7.74
CA THR A 189 11.70 8.26 7.35
C THR A 189 10.94 7.38 8.35
N LEU A 190 11.63 6.89 9.38
CA LEU A 190 11.01 6.20 10.50
C LEU A 190 10.30 7.18 11.42
N ASP A 191 9.13 6.78 11.89
CA ASP A 191 8.40 7.46 12.94
C ASP A 191 7.58 6.45 13.74
N LYS A 192 7.23 6.83 14.96
CA LYS A 192 6.30 6.04 15.76
C LYS A 192 4.90 6.10 15.12
N ILE A 193 4.42 4.96 14.63
CA ILE A 193 3.05 4.80 14.14
C ILE A 193 2.17 4.22 15.24
N ASP A 194 0.95 4.73 15.38
CA ASP A 194 -0.08 4.18 16.28
C ASP A 194 -0.88 3.07 15.59
N PHE A 195 -0.15 2.05 15.17
CA PHE A 195 -0.70 0.85 14.52
C PHE A 195 0.15 -0.33 14.97
N ASP A 196 -0.46 -1.29 15.67
CA ASP A 196 0.22 -2.52 16.14
C ASP A 196 -0.04 -3.67 15.14
N PRO A 197 0.84 -3.91 14.16
CA PRO A 197 0.69 -5.01 13.22
C PRO A 197 1.02 -6.36 13.88
N ASP A 198 0.39 -7.42 13.40
CA ASP A 198 0.83 -8.80 13.63
C ASP A 198 2.01 -9.16 12.72
N THR A 199 2.04 -8.57 11.52
CA THR A 199 3.07 -8.80 10.51
C THR A 199 3.50 -7.50 9.82
N VAL A 200 4.81 -7.33 9.67
CA VAL A 200 5.42 -6.23 8.89
C VAL A 200 6.11 -6.83 7.66
N VAL A 201 5.87 -6.26 6.49
CA VAL A 201 6.50 -6.64 5.23
C VAL A 201 7.25 -5.43 4.68
N ILE A 202 8.57 -5.56 4.52
CA ILE A 202 9.47 -4.51 4.03
C ILE A 202 10.00 -4.93 2.67
N ALA A 203 9.81 -4.11 1.64
CA ALA A 203 10.23 -4.36 0.27
C ALA A 203 10.86 -3.10 -0.36
N TYR A 204 12.01 -2.71 0.18
CA TYR A 204 12.91 -1.70 -0.40
C TYR A 204 14.12 -2.36 -1.07
N GLY A 205 14.97 -1.56 -1.73
CA GLY A 205 16.21 -2.02 -2.37
C GLY A 205 16.25 -1.78 -3.88
N THR A 206 15.11 -1.80 -4.57
CA THR A 206 15.06 -1.57 -6.02
C THR A 206 15.57 -0.18 -6.38
N ASN A 207 15.12 0.84 -5.65
CA ASN A 207 15.59 2.21 -5.87
C ASN A 207 16.90 2.52 -5.13
N ASP A 208 17.34 1.65 -4.21
CA ASP A 208 18.64 1.73 -3.56
C ASP A 208 19.76 1.30 -4.52
N PHE A 209 19.48 0.32 -5.38
CA PHE A 209 20.40 -0.14 -6.42
C PHE A 209 20.66 0.96 -7.46
N GLY A 210 21.83 1.57 -7.36
CA GLY A 210 22.26 2.70 -8.18
C GLY A 210 22.02 4.07 -7.57
N ARG A 211 21.48 4.16 -6.35
CA ARG A 211 21.30 5.42 -5.62
C ARG A 211 22.53 5.81 -4.81
N PHE A 212 23.13 4.85 -4.10
CA PHE A 212 24.29 5.09 -3.25
C PHE A 212 25.60 4.95 -4.04
N ALA A 213 26.67 5.56 -3.52
CA ALA A 213 27.98 5.49 -4.15
C ALA A 213 28.68 4.13 -3.91
N THR A 214 28.39 3.48 -2.78
CA THR A 214 29.02 2.22 -2.34
C THR A 214 28.00 1.27 -1.69
N LEU A 215 28.36 -0.01 -1.58
CA LEU A 215 27.57 -0.99 -0.81
C LEU A 215 27.56 -0.68 0.70
N ASP A 216 28.62 -0.05 1.23
CA ASP A 216 28.69 0.33 2.64
C ASP A 216 27.70 1.44 2.99
N GLU A 217 27.45 2.38 2.07
CA GLU A 217 26.40 3.40 2.23
C GLU A 217 25.01 2.75 2.28
N LEU A 218 24.71 1.82 1.37
CA LEU A 218 23.48 1.02 1.43
C LEU A 218 23.38 0.28 2.77
N ARG A 219 24.45 -0.39 3.18
CA ARG A 219 24.49 -1.14 4.44
C ARG A 219 24.16 -0.25 5.63
N GLY A 220 24.76 0.95 5.70
CA GLY A 220 24.51 1.91 6.78
C GLY A 220 23.04 2.31 6.89
N HIS A 221 22.42 2.71 5.77
CA HIS A 221 21.01 3.08 5.76
C HIS A 221 20.07 1.91 6.04
N ALA A 222 20.33 0.74 5.45
CA ALA A 222 19.55 -0.46 5.71
C ALA A 222 19.65 -0.90 7.18
N ALA A 223 20.86 -0.87 7.76
CA ALA A 223 21.09 -1.22 9.16
C ALA A 223 20.31 -0.30 10.11
N LEU A 224 20.45 1.02 9.96
CA LEU A 224 19.78 2.00 10.82
C LEU A 224 18.26 1.94 10.68
N PHE A 225 17.77 1.76 9.45
CA PHE A 225 16.33 1.61 9.20
C PHE A 225 15.78 0.34 9.87
N LEU A 226 16.43 -0.81 9.65
CA LEU A 226 15.96 -2.10 10.18
C LEU A 226 16.12 -2.19 11.71
N ASP A 227 17.14 -1.56 12.30
CA ASP A 227 17.25 -1.41 13.75
C ASP A 227 16.08 -0.61 14.33
N GLY A 228 15.65 0.45 13.63
CA GLY A 228 14.48 1.22 14.02
C GLY A 228 13.17 0.42 13.93
N ILE A 229 13.01 -0.39 12.90
CA ILE A 229 11.89 -1.36 12.79
C ILE A 229 11.94 -2.35 13.96
N LYS A 230 13.12 -2.89 14.29
CA LYS A 230 13.28 -3.82 15.42
C LYS A 230 12.94 -3.16 16.75
N ALA A 231 13.35 -1.91 16.94
CA ALA A 231 13.03 -1.14 18.13
C ALA A 231 11.53 -0.87 18.27
N GLN A 232 10.83 -0.62 17.16
CA GLN A 232 9.40 -0.30 17.17
C GLN A 232 8.50 -1.53 17.30
N PHE A 233 8.83 -2.62 16.60
CA PHE A 233 7.97 -3.81 16.52
C PHE A 233 8.52 -5.04 17.25
N GLY A 234 9.72 -4.98 17.82
CA GLY A 234 10.28 -6.05 18.65
C GLY A 234 10.34 -7.40 17.95
N ASP A 235 9.73 -8.43 18.54
CA ASP A 235 9.72 -9.81 18.04
C ASP A 235 8.47 -10.15 17.20
N LYS A 236 7.71 -9.14 16.75
CA LYS A 236 6.63 -9.34 15.78
C LYS A 236 7.17 -9.96 14.49
N ARG A 237 6.27 -10.54 13.68
CA ARG A 237 6.66 -11.22 12.45
C ARG A 237 7.07 -10.19 11.38
N VAL A 238 8.37 -10.04 11.14
CA VAL A 238 8.89 -9.12 10.13
C VAL A 238 9.49 -9.90 8.96
N PHE A 239 9.06 -9.55 7.75
CA PHE A 239 9.63 -10.03 6.50
C PHE A 239 10.40 -8.91 5.82
N VAL A 240 11.65 -9.20 5.43
CA VAL A 240 12.45 -8.33 4.57
C VAL A 240 12.58 -9.01 3.22
N ILE A 241 11.96 -8.43 2.20
CA ILE A 241 12.00 -8.91 0.82
C ILE A 241 13.15 -8.18 0.13
N THR A 242 14.14 -8.92 -0.37
CA THR A 242 15.17 -8.33 -1.24
C THR A 242 14.55 -7.92 -2.58
N PRO A 243 15.19 -7.03 -3.35
CA PRO A 243 14.67 -6.62 -4.66
C PRO A 243 14.27 -7.80 -5.57
N ILE A 244 13.11 -7.68 -6.21
CA ILE A 244 12.61 -8.65 -7.19
C ILE A 244 13.33 -8.53 -8.54
N TYR A 245 13.02 -9.43 -9.48
CA TYR A 245 13.52 -9.35 -10.85
C TYR A 245 13.28 -7.97 -11.47
N ARG A 246 14.29 -7.47 -12.18
CA ARG A 246 14.27 -6.25 -12.99
C ARG A 246 15.16 -6.46 -14.21
N ALA A 247 14.78 -5.96 -15.37
CA ALA A 247 15.46 -6.26 -16.64
C ALA A 247 16.92 -5.74 -16.70
N ASP A 248 17.27 -4.69 -15.94
CA ASP A 248 18.63 -4.12 -15.90
C ASP A 248 19.50 -4.68 -14.76
N TRP A 249 19.12 -5.79 -14.13
CA TRP A 249 19.83 -6.37 -12.98
C TRP A 249 21.27 -6.81 -13.28
N GLU A 250 21.54 -7.24 -14.52
CA GLU A 250 22.89 -7.65 -14.95
C GLU A 250 23.84 -6.47 -15.15
N THR A 251 23.32 -5.24 -15.25
CA THR A 251 24.14 -4.04 -15.44
C THR A 251 24.59 -3.51 -14.08
N PRO A 252 25.88 -3.64 -13.71
CA PRO A 252 26.36 -3.14 -12.43
C PRO A 252 26.21 -1.63 -12.35
N LYS A 253 26.04 -1.11 -11.13
CA LYS A 253 26.05 0.33 -10.85
C LYS A 253 27.35 0.70 -10.15
N LYS A 254 27.54 1.99 -9.90
CA LYS A 254 28.74 2.50 -9.21
C LYS A 254 28.99 1.79 -7.87
N MET A 255 27.93 1.45 -7.14
CA MET A 255 28.02 0.77 -5.87
C MET A 255 28.46 -0.70 -5.96
N GLY A 256 28.22 -1.37 -7.10
CA GLY A 256 28.43 -2.82 -7.25
C GLY A 256 27.34 -3.46 -8.11
N SER A 257 27.29 -4.79 -8.08
CA SER A 257 26.28 -5.61 -8.74
C SER A 257 24.96 -5.63 -7.98
N PHE A 258 23.89 -6.01 -8.67
CA PHE A 258 22.57 -6.15 -8.08
C PHE A 258 22.52 -7.27 -7.02
N ALA A 259 23.22 -8.37 -7.27
CA ALA A 259 23.34 -9.49 -6.33
C ALA A 259 24.01 -9.07 -5.02
N GLU A 260 25.07 -8.25 -5.08
CA GLU A 260 25.71 -7.71 -3.88
C GLU A 260 24.78 -6.77 -3.10
N ALA A 261 23.99 -5.94 -3.79
CA ALA A 261 23.00 -5.09 -3.12
C ALA A 261 21.90 -5.92 -2.41
N CYS A 262 21.43 -7.00 -3.05
CA CYS A 262 20.48 -7.93 -2.44
C CYS A 262 21.10 -8.63 -1.22
N ALA A 263 22.36 -9.05 -1.30
CA ALA A 263 23.08 -9.69 -0.21
C ALA A 263 23.22 -8.76 1.01
N VAL A 264 23.57 -7.49 0.80
CA VAL A 264 23.62 -6.49 1.89
C VAL A 264 22.28 -6.39 2.62
N ILE A 265 21.17 -6.25 1.88
CA ILE A 265 19.83 -6.13 2.48
C ILE A 265 19.45 -7.42 3.23
N ALA A 266 19.77 -8.59 2.66
CA ALA A 266 19.52 -9.88 3.30
C ALA A 266 20.33 -10.02 4.61
N GLU A 267 21.60 -9.67 4.61
CA GLU A 267 22.47 -9.73 5.78
C GLU A 267 21.95 -8.82 6.91
N GLU A 268 21.55 -7.58 6.59
CA GLU A 268 21.01 -6.66 7.60
C GLU A 268 19.64 -7.14 8.13
N GLY A 269 18.78 -7.69 7.28
CA GLY A 269 17.53 -8.31 7.71
C GLY A 269 17.76 -9.49 8.66
N GLN A 270 18.70 -10.38 8.32
CA GLN A 270 19.10 -11.51 9.16
C GLN A 270 19.73 -11.05 10.49
N ARG A 271 20.55 -10.00 10.46
CA ARG A 271 21.18 -9.41 11.66
C ARG A 271 20.14 -8.96 12.69
N CYS A 272 19.02 -8.39 12.23
CA CYS A 272 17.90 -7.99 13.10
C CYS A 272 17.01 -9.18 13.55
N GLY A 273 17.29 -10.40 13.07
CA GLY A 273 16.49 -11.59 13.34
C GLY A 273 15.18 -11.65 12.54
N PHE A 274 15.09 -10.92 11.42
CA PHE A 274 13.91 -10.91 10.56
C PHE A 274 13.93 -12.08 9.57
N THR A 275 12.75 -12.45 9.07
CA THR A 275 12.65 -13.46 8.01
C THR A 275 12.97 -12.81 6.67
N VAL A 276 14.12 -13.16 6.09
CA VAL A 276 14.49 -12.67 4.77
C VAL A 276 13.88 -13.55 3.68
N VAL A 277 13.27 -12.91 2.69
CA VAL A 277 12.72 -13.56 1.50
C VAL A 277 13.49 -13.08 0.28
N ASP A 278 14.02 -14.02 -0.50
CA ASP A 278 14.66 -13.69 -1.76
C ASP A 278 13.63 -13.23 -2.80
N GLY A 279 13.65 -11.95 -3.15
CA GLY A 279 12.78 -11.35 -4.15
C GLY A 279 12.95 -11.96 -5.55
N GLN A 280 14.12 -12.52 -5.87
CA GLN A 280 14.37 -13.16 -7.16
C GLN A 280 13.52 -14.43 -7.35
N GLU A 281 12.99 -15.02 -6.28
CA GLU A 281 12.10 -16.18 -6.33
C GLU A 281 10.61 -15.80 -6.40
N LEU A 282 10.27 -14.51 -6.28
CA LEU A 282 8.88 -14.08 -6.14
C LEU A 282 8.22 -13.78 -7.48
N VAL A 283 8.97 -13.26 -8.45
CA VAL A 283 8.48 -12.93 -9.80
C VAL A 283 9.33 -13.64 -10.85
N PRO A 284 8.73 -14.25 -11.90
CA PRO A 284 9.48 -14.87 -12.97
C PRO A 284 10.42 -13.87 -13.65
N HIS A 285 11.60 -14.33 -14.04
CA HIS A 285 12.59 -13.55 -14.80
C HIS A 285 12.19 -13.52 -16.28
N ASN A 286 11.00 -12.98 -16.55
CA ASN A 286 10.39 -12.89 -17.86
C ASN A 286 9.60 -11.58 -17.96
N ASP A 287 9.90 -10.81 -19.01
CA ASP A 287 9.28 -9.51 -19.28
C ASP A 287 7.76 -9.59 -19.51
N ASP A 288 7.21 -10.77 -19.83
CA ASP A 288 5.75 -11.00 -19.88
C ASP A 288 5.05 -10.73 -18.54
N PHE A 289 5.78 -10.79 -17.42
CA PHE A 289 5.28 -10.49 -16.07
C PHE A 289 5.58 -9.06 -15.63
N MET A 290 6.26 -8.29 -16.47
CA MET A 290 6.67 -6.93 -16.19
C MET A 290 5.89 -5.95 -17.07
N ALA A 291 5.62 -4.76 -16.56
CA ALA A 291 5.02 -3.67 -17.34
C ALA A 291 6.10 -2.75 -17.95
N ASP A 292 7.25 -2.70 -17.31
CA ASP A 292 8.46 -2.04 -17.77
C ASP A 292 9.69 -2.78 -17.23
N ALA A 293 10.88 -2.19 -17.28
CA ALA A 293 12.11 -2.85 -16.82
C ALA A 293 12.16 -3.15 -15.31
N VAL A 294 11.23 -2.63 -14.50
CA VAL A 294 11.32 -2.68 -13.03
C VAL A 294 10.01 -3.12 -12.37
N HIS A 295 8.87 -2.69 -12.89
CA HIS A 295 7.57 -2.87 -12.24
C HIS A 295 6.83 -4.09 -12.80
N PRO A 296 6.31 -4.98 -11.94
CA PRO A 296 5.40 -6.03 -12.37
C PRO A 296 4.12 -5.46 -13.02
N ASN A 297 3.57 -6.22 -13.97
CA ASN A 297 2.19 -6.03 -14.42
C ASN A 297 1.22 -6.84 -13.53
N ASP A 298 -0.08 -6.87 -13.85
CA ASP A 298 -1.08 -7.58 -13.04
C ASP A 298 -0.79 -9.08 -12.87
N LEU A 299 -0.21 -9.74 -13.89
CA LEU A 299 0.21 -11.14 -13.83
C LEU A 299 1.41 -11.29 -12.90
N GLY A 300 2.41 -10.41 -13.04
CA GLY A 300 3.57 -10.38 -12.16
C GLY A 300 3.21 -10.15 -10.70
N PHE A 301 2.32 -9.19 -10.41
CA PHE A 301 1.80 -8.98 -9.06
C PHE A 301 1.02 -10.18 -8.53
N GLY A 302 0.28 -10.89 -9.39
CA GLY A 302 -0.39 -12.14 -9.05
C GLY A 302 0.59 -13.22 -8.58
N VAL A 303 1.60 -13.52 -9.40
CA VAL A 303 2.62 -14.53 -9.07
C VAL A 303 3.44 -14.13 -7.85
N TYR A 304 3.79 -12.83 -7.73
CA TYR A 304 4.44 -12.29 -6.55
C TYR A 304 3.63 -12.63 -5.29
N ALA A 305 2.35 -12.23 -5.26
CA ALA A 305 1.51 -12.48 -4.09
C ALA A 305 1.41 -13.97 -3.74
N GLU A 306 1.19 -14.84 -4.73
CA GLU A 306 1.10 -16.29 -4.51
C GLU A 306 2.38 -16.89 -3.92
N ASN A 307 3.54 -16.47 -4.41
CA ASN A 307 4.81 -16.95 -3.89
C ASN A 307 5.11 -16.38 -2.50
N MET A 308 4.78 -15.12 -2.25
CA MET A 308 4.93 -14.51 -0.93
C MET A 308 4.01 -15.19 0.10
N ILE A 309 2.76 -15.50 -0.24
CA ILE A 309 1.84 -16.26 0.61
C ILE A 309 2.48 -17.58 1.07
N LYS A 310 3.12 -18.33 0.16
CA LYS A 310 3.81 -19.59 0.50
C LYS A 310 4.98 -19.40 1.46
N LYS A 311 5.67 -18.26 1.41
CA LYS A 311 6.76 -17.92 2.36
C LYS A 311 6.23 -17.46 3.73
N MET A 312 4.94 -17.10 3.80
CA MET A 312 4.26 -16.60 4.98
C MET A 312 3.42 -17.64 5.72
N ILE A 313 3.36 -18.87 5.25
CA ILE A 313 2.67 -19.99 5.93
C ILE A 313 3.68 -21.04 6.36
#